data_AF-A0A0B7NIB8-F1
#
_entry.id   AF-A0A0B7NIB8-F1
#
_cell.length_a   1.000
_cell.length_b   1.000
_cell.length_c   1.000
_cell.angle_alpha   90.00
_cell.angle_beta   90.00
_cell.angle_gamma   90.00
#
_symmetry.space_group_name_H-M   'P 1'
#
loop_
_entity.id
_entity.type
_entity.pdbx_description
1 polymer ?
#
loop_
_entity_poly.entity_id
_entity_poly.type
_entity_poly.pdbx_seq_one_letter_code
_entity_poly.pdbx_strand_id
1 'polypeptide(L)'
;MSHIPKKALICYCPYARPDINVPNIDQITERGCSGQIALEMEPFVDSDQAVAQLLGLFGAIDIKSEFKQRFNDMSLAIVSNDIDTLRIANLLGCHHEYISTQLKIDQLPFDVIFVDFSGFDDQDAWNTMNTIMGQNSRLGAIQCVVSSSIADGAENTQHWWDSIRPRQSHLTKNGRPLETVQEKTFIYSYLHLGSSRQDGASTFTESDIRANGCNGTILAWHLLAEVGHKLGHVPKYGA
;
A
#
# COMPACT_ATOMS: atom_id res chain seq x y z
N MET A 1 -16.56 1.29 22.68
CA MET A 1 -15.20 0.78 22.39
C MET A 1 -14.58 1.72 21.36
N SER A 2 -13.30 2.08 21.49
CA SER A 2 -12.64 2.96 20.51
C SER A 2 -12.71 2.31 19.12
N HIS A 3 -13.26 3.03 18.13
CA HIS A 3 -13.31 2.62 16.72
C HIS A 3 -11.97 2.85 15.99
N ILE A 4 -10.93 3.28 16.72
CA ILE A 4 -9.62 3.57 16.15
C ILE A 4 -8.85 2.25 16.04
N PRO A 5 -8.43 1.84 14.82
CA PRO A 5 -7.59 0.67 14.66
C PRO A 5 -6.26 0.87 15.40
N LYS A 6 -5.74 -0.20 15.99
CA LYS A 6 -4.43 -0.19 16.66
C LYS A 6 -3.32 -0.86 15.87
N LYS A 7 -3.68 -1.59 14.81
CA LYS A 7 -2.76 -2.36 13.99
C LYS A 7 -3.12 -2.27 12.51
N ALA A 8 -2.12 -2.46 11.66
CA ALA A 8 -2.30 -2.61 10.22
C ALA A 8 -1.49 -3.79 9.68
N LEU A 9 -2.13 -4.55 8.79
CA LEU A 9 -1.51 -5.48 7.87
C LEU A 9 -1.52 -4.86 6.48
N ILE A 10 -0.35 -4.68 5.88
CA ILE A 10 -0.21 -4.24 4.50
C ILE A 10 0.48 -5.37 3.75
N CYS A 11 -0.18 -5.93 2.73
CA CYS A 11 0.44 -6.89 1.82
C CYS A 11 0.66 -6.25 0.46
N TYR A 12 1.89 -6.32 -0.03
CA TYR A 12 2.30 -5.85 -1.35
C TYR A 12 2.69 -7.04 -2.24
N CYS A 13 2.07 -7.13 -3.41
CA CYS A 13 2.37 -8.10 -4.45
C CYS A 13 2.83 -7.38 -5.73
N PRO A 14 4.07 -7.57 -6.22
CA PRO A 14 4.53 -6.85 -7.42
C PRO A 14 3.89 -7.36 -8.72
N TYR A 15 3.09 -8.43 -8.64
CA TYR A 15 2.41 -9.03 -9.79
C TYR A 15 1.00 -8.49 -9.93
N ALA A 16 0.53 -8.39 -11.18
CA ALA A 16 -0.89 -8.21 -11.42
C ALA A 16 -1.65 -9.46 -10.98
N ARG A 17 -2.93 -9.33 -10.64
CA ARG A 17 -3.73 -10.48 -10.23
C ARG A 17 -3.92 -11.45 -11.42
N PRO A 18 -3.50 -12.73 -11.31
CA PRO A 18 -3.82 -13.74 -12.31
C PRO A 18 -5.29 -14.19 -12.17
N ASP A 19 -5.79 -14.94 -13.16
CA ASP A 19 -7.16 -15.47 -13.15
C ASP A 19 -7.34 -16.62 -12.14
N ILE A 20 -7.32 -16.25 -10.86
CA ILE A 20 -7.36 -17.16 -9.72
C ILE A 20 -8.35 -16.67 -8.67
N ASN A 21 -8.88 -17.62 -7.90
CA ASN A 21 -9.83 -17.31 -6.84
C ASN A 21 -9.10 -16.89 -5.55
N VAL A 22 -9.27 -15.63 -5.14
CA VAL A 22 -8.70 -15.05 -3.91
C VAL A 22 -9.81 -14.44 -3.03
N PRO A 23 -10.70 -15.29 -2.47
CA PRO A 23 -11.95 -14.83 -1.86
C PRO A 23 -11.74 -13.93 -0.63
N ASN A 24 -10.64 -14.08 0.11
CA ASN A 24 -10.38 -13.23 1.28
C ASN A 24 -9.93 -11.83 0.85
N ILE A 25 -9.24 -11.71 -0.27
CA ILE A 25 -8.83 -10.43 -0.87
C ILE A 25 -10.04 -9.75 -1.51
N ASP A 26 -10.87 -10.51 -2.23
CA ASP A 26 -12.13 -10.00 -2.79
C ASP A 26 -13.06 -9.48 -1.68
N GLN A 27 -13.16 -10.19 -0.55
CA GLN A 27 -13.92 -9.72 0.61
C GLN A 27 -13.39 -8.40 1.19
N ILE A 28 -12.07 -8.18 1.19
CA ILE A 28 -11.48 -6.89 1.62
C ILE A 28 -11.92 -5.77 0.68
N THR A 29 -11.97 -6.05 -0.63
CA THR A 29 -12.39 -5.08 -1.64
C THR A 29 -13.88 -4.79 -1.52
N GLU A 30 -14.71 -5.83 -1.56
CA GLU A 30 -16.18 -5.74 -1.48
C GLU A 30 -16.67 -4.92 -0.29
N ARG A 31 -15.99 -5.05 0.86
CA ARG A 31 -16.40 -4.41 2.12
C ARG A 31 -15.61 -3.16 2.44
N GLY A 32 -14.57 -2.88 1.66
CA GLY A 32 -13.56 -1.86 1.93
C GLY A 32 -13.68 -0.67 1.00
N CYS A 33 -12.57 0.06 0.91
CA CYS A 33 -12.40 1.16 -0.01
C CYS A 33 -11.16 0.89 -0.86
N SER A 34 -11.25 1.19 -2.13
CA SER A 34 -10.25 0.87 -3.15
C SER A 34 -9.90 2.08 -3.99
N GLY A 35 -8.71 2.02 -4.60
CA GLY A 35 -8.19 3.08 -5.45
C GLY A 35 -6.89 2.69 -6.13
N GLN A 36 -6.17 3.69 -6.60
CA GLN A 36 -4.92 3.55 -7.32
C GLN A 36 -3.77 4.19 -6.54
N ILE A 37 -2.57 3.69 -6.77
CA ILE A 37 -1.32 4.25 -6.25
C ILE A 37 -0.43 4.60 -7.44
N ALA A 38 -0.04 5.86 -7.54
CA ALA A 38 0.97 6.33 -8.48
C ALA A 38 2.36 6.19 -7.85
N LEU A 39 3.35 5.93 -8.69
CA LEU A 39 4.76 5.88 -8.31
C LEU A 39 5.49 7.13 -8.82
N GLU A 40 6.42 7.63 -8.03
CA GLU A 40 7.39 8.65 -8.48
C GLU A 40 8.27 8.04 -9.57
N MET A 41 8.58 8.84 -10.60
CA MET A 41 9.51 8.42 -11.64
C MET A 41 10.91 8.25 -11.04
N GLU A 42 11.54 7.11 -11.32
CA GLU A 42 12.87 6.82 -10.81
C GLU A 42 13.95 7.50 -11.67
N PRO A 43 14.95 8.15 -11.06
CA PRO A 43 16.05 8.77 -11.82
C PRO A 43 16.98 7.73 -12.48
N PHE A 44 16.89 6.45 -12.09
CA PHE A 44 17.69 5.35 -12.61
C PHE A 44 16.80 4.13 -12.90
N VAL A 45 17.03 3.46 -14.03
CA VAL A 45 16.09 2.51 -14.66
C VAL A 45 16.10 1.11 -14.01
N ASP A 46 17.08 0.79 -13.16
CA ASP A 46 17.40 -0.60 -12.78
C ASP A 46 17.13 -0.97 -11.31
N SER A 47 16.47 -0.13 -10.50
CA SER A 47 16.12 -0.52 -9.13
C SER A 47 14.64 -0.32 -8.87
N ASP A 48 13.83 -1.39 -8.88
CA ASP A 48 12.44 -1.29 -8.44
C ASP A 48 12.41 -0.82 -6.96
N GLN A 49 12.06 0.45 -6.74
CA GLN A 49 11.98 1.04 -5.41
C GLN A 49 10.54 1.08 -4.89
N ALA A 50 9.63 0.27 -5.44
CA ALA A 50 8.22 0.24 -5.04
C ALA A 50 8.05 0.13 -3.52
N VAL A 51 8.79 -0.76 -2.85
CA VAL A 51 8.71 -0.93 -1.39
C VAL A 51 9.16 0.34 -0.66
N ALA A 52 10.27 0.96 -1.07
CA ALA A 52 10.72 2.22 -0.47
C ALA A 52 9.69 3.35 -0.71
N GLN A 53 9.05 3.39 -1.88
CA GLN A 53 7.98 4.33 -2.17
C GLN A 53 6.74 4.09 -1.30
N LEU A 54 6.27 2.85 -1.17
CA LEU A 54 5.11 2.47 -0.35
C LEU A 54 5.33 2.73 1.15
N LEU A 55 6.57 2.56 1.63
CA LEU A 55 6.98 2.92 2.98
C LEU A 55 7.19 4.43 3.16
N GLY A 56 7.14 5.21 2.09
CA GLY A 56 7.33 6.66 2.16
C GLY A 56 8.78 7.11 2.33
N LEU A 57 9.74 6.29 1.93
CA LEU A 57 11.17 6.53 2.15
C LEU A 57 11.91 6.84 0.86
N PHE A 58 11.20 6.90 -0.27
CA PHE A 58 11.80 7.17 -1.57
C PHE A 58 12.49 8.53 -1.63
N GLY A 59 13.78 8.50 -1.99
CA GLY A 59 14.66 9.67 -2.03
C GLY A 59 15.27 10.08 -0.68
N ALA A 60 15.01 9.34 0.41
CA ALA A 60 15.60 9.62 1.70
C ALA A 60 17.08 9.18 1.76
N ILE A 61 17.95 10.10 2.20
CA ILE A 61 19.38 9.82 2.38
C ILE A 61 19.60 9.00 3.66
N ASP A 62 18.92 9.38 4.74
CA ASP A 62 18.89 8.65 6.01
C ASP A 62 17.47 8.15 6.25
N ILE A 63 17.19 6.93 5.78
CA ILE A 63 15.84 6.36 5.83
C ILE A 63 15.33 6.18 7.26
N LYS A 64 16.21 5.96 8.24
CA LYS A 64 15.84 5.74 9.63
C LYS A 64 15.40 7.04 10.29
N SER A 65 16.16 8.11 10.08
CA SER A 65 15.79 9.43 10.56
C SER A 65 14.52 9.95 9.88
N GLU A 66 14.39 9.75 8.57
CA GLU A 66 13.18 10.12 7.82
C GLU A 66 11.95 9.36 8.34
N PHE A 67 12.06 8.04 8.53
CA PHE A 67 10.96 7.24 9.07
C PHE A 67 10.51 7.74 10.44
N LYS A 68 11.46 7.97 11.36
CA LYS A 68 11.16 8.50 12.70
C LYS A 68 10.50 9.88 12.65
N GLN A 69 10.97 10.76 11.76
CA GLN A 69 10.37 12.09 11.60
C GLN A 69 8.94 12.02 11.06
N ARG A 70 8.68 11.14 10.08
CA ARG A 70 7.39 11.04 9.41
C ARG A 70 6.33 10.29 10.22
N PHE A 71 6.74 9.24 10.92
CA PHE A 71 5.83 8.29 11.55
C PHE A 71 5.93 8.27 13.09
N ASN A 72 6.73 9.17 13.67
CA ASN A 72 6.91 9.30 15.11
C ASN A 72 7.33 7.96 15.76
N ASP A 73 6.59 7.51 16.77
CA ASP A 73 6.85 6.26 17.50
C ASP A 73 6.15 5.03 16.89
N MET A 74 5.64 5.13 15.66
CA MET A 74 4.99 3.99 14.99
C MET A 74 5.98 2.85 14.76
N SER A 75 5.66 1.68 15.30
CA SER A 75 6.49 0.48 15.16
C SER A 75 6.14 -0.29 13.88
N LEU A 76 7.19 -0.71 13.15
CA LEU A 76 7.08 -1.43 11.88
C LEU A 76 7.78 -2.79 11.98
N ALA A 77 7.16 -3.80 11.40
CA ALA A 77 7.82 -5.04 11.01
C ALA A 77 7.70 -5.26 9.51
N ILE A 78 8.76 -5.79 8.89
CA ILE A 78 8.81 -6.12 7.48
C ILE A 78 8.98 -7.62 7.32
N VAL A 79 8.04 -8.26 6.65
CA VAL A 79 8.06 -9.70 6.35
C VAL A 79 8.29 -9.87 4.86
N SER A 80 9.43 -10.41 4.44
CA SER A 80 9.76 -10.54 3.02
C SER A 80 10.73 -11.69 2.77
N ASN A 81 10.66 -12.27 1.56
CA ASN A 81 11.68 -13.16 1.03
C ASN A 81 12.63 -12.45 0.06
N ASP A 82 12.36 -11.20 -0.28
CA ASP A 82 13.19 -10.38 -1.15
C ASP A 82 14.37 -9.75 -0.42
N ILE A 83 15.56 -9.87 -1.00
CA ILE A 83 16.82 -9.42 -0.38
C ILE A 83 16.86 -7.89 -0.27
N ASP A 84 16.33 -7.16 -1.24
CA ASP A 84 16.34 -5.71 -1.26
C ASP A 84 15.39 -5.12 -0.20
N THR A 85 14.21 -5.72 -0.03
CA THR A 85 13.29 -5.38 1.05
C THR A 85 13.88 -5.67 2.43
N LEU A 86 14.54 -6.82 2.62
CA LEU A 86 15.22 -7.13 3.88
C LEU A 86 16.38 -6.16 4.16
N ARG A 87 17.06 -5.66 3.11
CA ARG A 87 18.08 -4.60 3.25
C ARG A 87 17.45 -3.29 3.73
N ILE A 88 16.27 -2.90 3.22
CA ILE A 88 15.52 -1.73 3.71
C ILE A 88 15.18 -1.91 5.20
N ALA A 89 14.70 -3.09 5.61
CA ALA A 89 14.37 -3.37 7.01
C ALA A 89 15.59 -3.22 7.94
N ASN A 90 16.74 -3.73 7.51
CA ASN A 90 18.01 -3.59 8.25
C ASN A 90 18.44 -2.12 8.39
N LEU A 91 18.34 -1.33 7.31
CA LEU A 91 18.66 0.09 7.34
C LEU A 91 17.71 0.89 8.24
N LEU A 92 16.42 0.53 8.28
CA LEU A 92 15.44 1.08 9.23
C LEU A 92 15.73 0.67 10.68
N GLY A 93 16.40 -0.46 10.88
CA GLY A 93 16.57 -1.08 12.19
C GLY A 93 15.25 -1.62 12.75
N CYS A 94 14.33 -2.03 11.88
CA CYS A 94 13.04 -2.60 12.26
C CYS A 94 13.11 -4.13 12.33
N HIS A 95 12.10 -4.75 12.94
CA HIS A 95 11.99 -6.21 12.94
C HIS A 95 11.75 -6.73 11.52
N HIS A 96 12.40 -7.84 11.18
CA HIS A 96 12.13 -8.52 9.92
C HIS A 96 12.25 -10.04 10.03
N GLU A 97 11.45 -10.73 9.21
CA GLU A 97 11.45 -12.19 9.10
C GLU A 97 11.05 -12.62 7.69
N TYR A 98 11.29 -13.89 7.37
CA TYR A 98 10.84 -14.50 6.12
C TYR A 98 9.34 -14.78 6.17
N ILE A 99 8.68 -14.76 5.00
CA ILE A 99 7.25 -15.05 4.90
C ILE A 99 6.98 -16.49 5.34
N SER A 100 6.10 -16.62 6.33
CA SER A 100 5.49 -17.87 6.77
C SER A 100 3.99 -17.83 6.53
N THR A 101 3.39 -18.95 6.16
CA THR A 101 1.93 -19.08 5.99
C THR A 101 1.14 -18.98 7.29
N GLN A 102 1.82 -18.80 8.44
CA GLN A 102 1.22 -18.71 9.78
C GLN A 102 1.45 -17.35 10.45
N LEU A 103 1.42 -16.26 9.69
CA LEU A 103 1.62 -14.91 10.22
C LEU A 103 0.42 -14.46 11.08
N LYS A 104 0.59 -14.43 12.40
CA LYS A 104 -0.43 -14.03 13.39
C LYS A 104 -0.15 -12.63 13.95
N ILE A 105 -0.87 -11.65 13.42
CA ILE A 105 -0.59 -10.21 13.63
C ILE A 105 -0.95 -9.74 15.03
N ASP A 106 -1.96 -10.37 15.64
CA ASP A 106 -2.39 -10.09 17.00
C ASP A 106 -1.28 -10.36 18.03
N GLN A 107 -0.42 -11.34 17.76
CA GLN A 107 0.66 -11.77 18.65
C GLN A 107 1.92 -10.91 18.55
N LEU A 108 2.08 -10.17 17.45
CA LEU A 108 3.26 -9.36 17.21
C LEU A 108 3.14 -7.97 17.86
N PRO A 109 4.19 -7.43 18.50
CA PRO A 109 4.12 -6.16 19.22
C PRO A 109 4.28 -4.92 18.31
N PHE A 110 3.90 -5.02 17.03
CA PHE A 110 4.09 -3.96 16.04
C PHE A 110 2.75 -3.32 15.65
N ASP A 111 2.79 -2.00 15.38
CA ASP A 111 1.64 -1.22 14.92
C ASP A 111 1.35 -1.51 13.44
N VAL A 112 2.41 -1.66 12.63
CA VAL A 112 2.31 -2.00 11.21
C VAL A 112 3.15 -3.23 10.89
N ILE A 113 2.55 -4.16 10.16
CA ILE A 113 3.25 -5.29 9.54
C ILE A 113 3.11 -5.14 8.03
N PHE A 114 4.24 -4.94 7.36
CA PHE A 114 4.34 -4.84 5.92
C PHE A 114 4.87 -6.17 5.37
N VAL A 115 4.08 -6.86 4.57
CA VAL A 115 4.41 -8.14 3.96
C VAL A 115 4.66 -7.93 2.47
N ASP A 116 5.86 -8.24 2.01
CA ASP A 116 6.29 -8.05 0.64
C ASP A 116 6.51 -9.39 -0.07
N PHE A 117 5.74 -9.61 -1.14
CA PHE A 117 5.77 -10.85 -1.91
C PHE A 117 6.73 -10.81 -3.12
N SER A 118 7.66 -9.85 -3.19
CA SER A 118 8.59 -9.74 -4.32
C SER A 118 9.56 -10.91 -4.49
N GLY A 119 9.76 -11.71 -3.44
CA GLY A 119 10.57 -12.93 -3.49
C GLY A 119 9.79 -14.22 -3.81
N PHE A 120 8.57 -14.14 -4.33
CA PHE A 120 7.70 -15.29 -4.63
C PHE A 120 7.48 -15.47 -6.13
N ASP A 121 7.04 -16.67 -6.54
CA ASP A 121 6.35 -16.83 -7.82
C ASP A 121 4.96 -16.16 -7.77
N ASP A 122 4.46 -15.66 -8.90
CA ASP A 122 3.17 -14.96 -9.01
C ASP A 122 2.02 -15.76 -8.37
N GLN A 123 1.85 -17.03 -8.76
CA GLN A 123 0.74 -17.84 -8.29
C GLN A 123 0.83 -18.11 -6.78
N ASP A 124 2.04 -18.37 -6.28
CA ASP A 124 2.31 -18.65 -4.87
C ASP A 124 2.17 -17.39 -4.01
N ALA A 125 2.56 -16.22 -4.53
CA ALA A 125 2.39 -14.93 -3.88
C ALA A 125 0.92 -14.68 -3.55
N TRP A 126 0.04 -14.79 -4.55
CA TRP A 126 -1.39 -14.53 -4.35
C TRP A 126 -2.06 -15.57 -3.45
N ASN A 127 -1.73 -16.85 -3.59
CA ASN A 127 -2.27 -17.92 -2.74
C ASN A 127 -1.87 -17.71 -1.27
N THR A 128 -0.61 -17.36 -1.03
CA THR A 128 -0.08 -17.10 0.31
C THR A 128 -0.69 -15.83 0.90
N MET A 129 -0.75 -14.75 0.13
CA MET A 129 -1.38 -13.49 0.53
C MET A 129 -2.86 -13.69 0.89
N ASN A 130 -3.62 -14.40 0.06
CA ASN A 130 -5.02 -14.71 0.33
C ASN A 130 -5.20 -15.53 1.62
N THR A 131 -4.28 -16.46 1.90
CA THR A 131 -4.27 -17.24 3.15
C THR A 131 -4.01 -16.35 4.37
N ILE A 132 -2.98 -15.50 4.31
CA ILE A 132 -2.64 -14.55 5.38
C ILE A 132 -3.80 -13.59 5.65
N MET A 133 -4.44 -13.06 4.61
CA MET A 133 -5.61 -12.17 4.74
C MET A 133 -6.79 -12.87 5.41
N GLY A 134 -7.07 -14.12 5.05
CA GLY A 134 -8.14 -14.91 5.67
C GLY A 134 -7.92 -15.16 7.16
N GLN A 135 -6.69 -15.50 7.55
CA GLN A 135 -6.30 -15.74 8.95
C GLN A 135 -6.46 -14.50 9.85
N ASN A 136 -6.32 -13.29 9.27
CA ASN A 136 -6.29 -12.04 10.02
C ASN A 136 -7.59 -11.20 9.88
N SER A 137 -8.63 -11.73 9.23
CA SER A 137 -9.91 -11.05 8.92
C SER A 137 -10.73 -10.53 10.12
N ARG A 138 -10.43 -10.97 11.35
CA ARG A 138 -11.21 -10.64 12.56
C ARG A 138 -10.52 -9.68 13.52
N LEU A 139 -9.30 -9.24 13.22
CA LEU A 139 -8.40 -8.68 14.23
C LEU A 139 -8.64 -7.21 14.62
N GLY A 140 -9.68 -6.55 14.09
CA GLY A 140 -9.86 -5.11 14.30
C GLY A 140 -8.66 -4.27 13.81
N ALA A 141 -7.85 -4.86 12.93
CA ALA A 141 -6.72 -4.23 12.27
C ALA A 141 -7.17 -3.69 10.90
N ILE A 142 -6.44 -2.71 10.37
CA ILE A 142 -6.53 -2.35 8.97
C ILE A 142 -5.92 -3.49 8.16
N GLN A 143 -6.65 -4.02 7.19
CA GLN A 143 -6.11 -4.92 6.17
C GLN A 143 -5.97 -4.13 4.89
N CYS A 144 -4.79 -4.12 4.28
CA CYS A 144 -4.51 -3.40 3.05
C CYS A 144 -3.81 -4.34 2.06
N VAL A 145 -4.32 -4.42 0.84
CA VAL A 145 -3.74 -5.20 -0.26
C VAL A 145 -3.32 -4.21 -1.32
N VAL A 146 -2.08 -4.32 -1.80
CA VAL A 146 -1.53 -3.52 -2.90
C VAL A 146 -0.98 -4.48 -3.95
N SER A 147 -1.31 -4.25 -5.23
CA SER A 147 -0.70 -5.01 -6.33
C SER A 147 -0.36 -4.16 -7.54
N SER A 148 0.53 -4.68 -8.38
CA SER A 148 0.72 -4.12 -9.73
C SER A 148 -0.57 -4.13 -10.54
N SER A 149 -0.71 -3.10 -11.36
CA SER A 149 -1.74 -2.95 -12.38
C SER A 149 -1.23 -3.53 -13.71
N ILE A 150 -2.11 -4.10 -14.53
CA ILE A 150 -1.79 -4.42 -15.92
C ILE A 150 -1.89 -3.09 -16.67
N ALA A 151 -0.75 -2.50 -17.02
CA ALA A 151 -0.71 -1.19 -17.64
C ALA A 151 -1.49 -1.21 -18.97
N ASP A 152 -2.76 -0.81 -18.94
CA ASP A 152 -3.46 -0.36 -20.13
C ASP A 152 -3.12 1.11 -20.30
N GLY A 153 -2.34 1.41 -21.35
CA GLY A 153 -2.02 2.77 -21.75
C GLY A 153 -3.29 3.55 -22.00
N ALA A 154 -3.81 4.21 -20.95
CA ALA A 154 -4.93 5.11 -21.08
C ALA A 154 -4.48 6.27 -21.96
N GLU A 155 -5.08 6.41 -23.14
CA GLU A 155 -4.86 7.56 -24.01
C GLU A 155 -5.19 8.84 -23.22
N ASN A 156 -4.14 9.55 -22.85
CA ASN A 156 -4.24 10.76 -22.06
C ASN A 156 -4.76 11.89 -22.96
N THR A 157 -6.08 11.97 -23.12
CA THR A 157 -6.73 13.04 -23.86
C THR A 157 -6.68 14.30 -23.02
N GLN A 158 -5.64 15.10 -23.25
CA GLN A 158 -5.42 16.35 -22.53
C GLN A 158 -6.47 17.38 -22.97
N HIS A 159 -7.32 17.80 -22.03
CA HIS A 159 -8.33 18.82 -22.27
C HIS A 159 -7.89 20.17 -21.66
N TRP A 160 -8.32 21.28 -22.26
CA TRP A 160 -7.92 22.62 -21.79
C TRP A 160 -8.36 22.90 -20.34
N TRP A 161 -9.47 22.33 -19.89
CA TRP A 161 -9.96 22.48 -18.52
C TRP A 161 -9.15 21.69 -17.49
N ASP A 162 -8.28 20.76 -17.90
CA ASP A 162 -7.40 20.05 -16.96
C ASP A 162 -6.42 21.01 -16.27
N SER A 163 -6.12 22.14 -16.91
CA SER A 163 -5.35 23.24 -16.30
C SER A 163 -6.07 23.98 -15.16
N ILE A 164 -7.40 23.84 -15.08
CA ILE A 164 -8.26 24.51 -14.09
C ILE A 164 -8.61 23.54 -12.94
N ARG A 165 -8.41 22.23 -13.14
CA ARG A 165 -8.69 21.23 -12.11
C ARG A 165 -7.73 21.42 -10.93
N PRO A 166 -8.21 21.29 -9.69
CA PRO A 166 -7.34 21.23 -8.52
C PRO A 166 -6.28 20.15 -8.74
N ARG A 167 -5.02 20.50 -8.45
CA ARG A 167 -3.92 19.54 -8.53
C ARG A 167 -4.21 18.36 -7.61
N GLN A 168 -4.11 17.16 -8.17
CA GLN A 168 -4.38 15.92 -7.45
C GLN A 168 -3.25 15.64 -6.46
N SER A 169 -3.58 15.02 -5.32
CA SER A 169 -2.63 14.76 -4.23
C SER A 169 -1.43 13.91 -4.67
N HIS A 170 -1.64 12.97 -5.60
CA HIS A 170 -0.57 12.14 -6.15
C HIS A 170 0.47 12.90 -7.00
N LEU A 171 0.19 14.16 -7.36
CA LEU A 171 1.13 15.04 -8.07
C LEU A 171 1.92 15.96 -7.11
N THR A 172 1.85 15.69 -5.80
CA THR A 172 2.50 16.51 -4.78
C THR A 172 3.21 15.67 -3.72
N LYS A 173 4.42 16.09 -3.34
CA LYS A 173 5.25 15.53 -2.27
C LYS A 173 5.83 16.66 -1.43
N ASN A 174 5.67 16.62 -0.12
CA ASN A 174 6.13 17.68 0.80
C ASN A 174 5.68 19.10 0.40
N GLY A 175 4.44 19.25 -0.08
CA GLY A 175 3.90 20.53 -0.55
C GLY A 175 4.51 21.04 -1.86
N ARG A 176 5.40 20.26 -2.50
CA ARG A 176 6.01 20.58 -3.79
C ARG A 176 5.38 19.74 -4.89
N PRO A 177 5.18 20.30 -6.10
CA PRO A 177 4.76 19.53 -7.26
C PRO A 177 5.82 18.48 -7.63
N LEU A 178 5.38 17.30 -8.06
CA LEU A 178 6.24 16.33 -8.73
C LEU A 178 6.36 16.67 -10.21
N GLU A 179 7.55 16.50 -10.78
CA GLU A 179 7.79 16.72 -12.21
C GLU A 179 7.21 15.60 -13.06
N THR A 180 7.36 14.35 -12.61
CA THR A 180 6.90 13.16 -13.32
C THR A 180 6.49 12.04 -12.36
N VAL A 181 5.44 11.31 -12.74
CA VAL A 181 4.99 10.06 -12.13
C VAL A 181 5.13 8.94 -13.17
N GLN A 182 5.31 7.71 -12.73
CA GLN A 182 5.36 6.55 -13.62
C GLN A 182 3.98 6.34 -14.27
N GLU A 183 3.96 5.85 -15.51
CA GLU A 183 2.74 5.38 -16.15
C GLU A 183 2.18 4.13 -15.46
N LYS A 184 3.09 3.29 -14.93
CA LYS A 184 2.72 2.15 -14.11
C LYS A 184 2.08 2.66 -12.82
N THR A 185 0.87 2.17 -12.56
CA THR A 185 0.16 2.38 -11.31
C THR A 185 0.03 1.04 -10.58
N PHE A 186 -0.20 1.11 -9.28
CA PHE A 186 -0.70 -0.01 -8.50
C PHE A 186 -2.19 0.19 -8.22
N ILE A 187 -2.87 -0.89 -7.90
CA ILE A 187 -4.19 -0.87 -7.30
C ILE A 187 -4.10 -1.26 -5.84
N TYR A 188 -5.01 -0.75 -5.02
CA TYR A 188 -5.10 -1.15 -3.63
C TYR A 188 -6.53 -1.14 -3.12
N SER A 189 -6.75 -1.93 -2.08
CA SER A 189 -7.99 -2.01 -1.32
C SER A 189 -7.64 -2.11 0.15
N TYR A 190 -8.39 -1.44 1.01
CA TYR A 190 -8.23 -1.58 2.44
C TYR A 190 -9.56 -1.67 3.21
N LEU A 191 -9.54 -2.43 4.29
CA LEU A 191 -10.67 -2.70 5.16
C LEU A 191 -10.26 -2.54 6.62
N HIS A 192 -10.99 -1.72 7.37
CA HIS A 192 -11.05 -1.78 8.82
C HIS A 192 -12.53 -1.90 9.24
N LEU A 193 -12.83 -2.99 9.96
CA LEU A 193 -14.16 -3.31 10.46
C LEU A 193 -14.61 -2.28 11.51
N GLY A 194 -15.26 -1.22 11.05
CA GLY A 194 -15.81 -0.17 11.90
C GLY A 194 -15.46 1.25 11.48
N SER A 195 -14.55 1.44 10.53
CA SER A 195 -14.22 2.79 10.03
C SER A 195 -14.00 2.91 8.53
N SER A 196 -13.83 1.81 7.79
CA SER A 196 -13.78 1.88 6.33
C SER A 196 -15.17 2.16 5.77
N ARG A 197 -15.25 3.14 4.87
CA ARG A 197 -16.41 3.29 3.99
C ARG A 197 -16.33 2.19 2.93
N GLN A 198 -17.48 1.59 2.62
CA GLN A 198 -17.61 0.66 1.51
C GLN A 198 -17.78 1.44 0.19
N ASP A 199 -17.03 1.07 -0.84
CA ASP A 199 -17.21 1.60 -2.20
C ASP A 199 -17.98 0.61 -3.10
N GLY A 200 -17.94 0.80 -4.42
CA GLY A 200 -18.68 -0.06 -5.35
C GLY A 200 -17.90 -1.28 -5.85
N ALA A 201 -16.59 -1.36 -5.60
CA ALA A 201 -15.76 -2.46 -6.10
C ALA A 201 -16.07 -3.72 -5.29
N SER A 202 -16.09 -4.87 -5.96
CA SER A 202 -16.45 -6.16 -5.38
C SER A 202 -15.34 -7.21 -5.50
N THR A 203 -14.47 -7.03 -6.48
CA THR A 203 -13.36 -7.89 -6.82
C THR A 203 -12.08 -7.09 -6.85
N PHE A 204 -11.00 -7.66 -6.33
CA PHE A 204 -9.68 -7.03 -6.39
C PHE A 204 -9.12 -7.21 -7.80
N THR A 205 -9.62 -6.42 -8.75
CA THR A 205 -9.13 -6.38 -10.13
C THR A 205 -8.98 -4.93 -10.55
N GLU A 206 -8.09 -4.67 -11.50
CA GLU A 206 -7.89 -3.31 -11.99
C GLU A 206 -9.16 -2.73 -12.61
N SER A 207 -9.84 -3.50 -13.44
CA SER A 207 -11.05 -3.07 -14.13
C SER A 207 -12.16 -2.67 -13.13
N ASP A 208 -12.38 -3.49 -12.11
CA ASP A 208 -13.41 -3.23 -11.09
C ASP A 208 -13.04 -2.04 -10.20
N ILE A 209 -11.78 -1.96 -9.73
CA ILE A 209 -11.32 -0.83 -8.90
C ILE A 209 -11.32 0.49 -9.68
N ARG A 210 -10.95 0.50 -10.97
CA ARG A 210 -11.02 1.71 -11.81
C ARG A 210 -12.46 2.15 -12.04
N ALA A 211 -13.38 1.22 -12.25
CA ALA A 211 -14.77 1.54 -12.56
C ALA A 211 -15.58 1.92 -11.31
N ASN A 212 -15.35 1.24 -10.18
CA ASN A 212 -16.24 1.26 -9.02
C ASN A 212 -15.55 1.69 -7.72
N GLY A 213 -14.21 1.84 -7.71
CA GLY A 213 -13.45 2.34 -6.58
C GLY A 213 -13.64 3.85 -6.36
N CYS A 214 -13.58 4.30 -5.10
CA CYS A 214 -13.84 5.71 -4.77
C CYS A 214 -12.69 6.47 -4.10
N ASN A 215 -11.57 5.81 -3.77
CA ASN A 215 -10.45 6.47 -3.08
C ASN A 215 -9.50 7.23 -4.03
N GLY A 216 -9.80 7.25 -5.34
CA GLY A 216 -8.99 7.94 -6.34
C GLY A 216 -7.55 7.42 -6.41
N THR A 217 -6.64 8.29 -6.83
CA THR A 217 -5.21 7.97 -6.97
C THR A 217 -4.38 8.73 -5.93
N ILE A 218 -3.60 8.01 -5.14
CA ILE A 218 -2.63 8.57 -4.18
C ILE A 218 -1.20 8.32 -4.64
N LEU A 219 -0.23 9.10 -4.15
CA LEU A 219 1.19 8.75 -4.33
C LEU A 219 1.54 7.60 -3.38
N ALA A 220 2.36 6.65 -3.81
CA ALA A 220 2.85 5.56 -2.97
C ALA A 220 3.45 6.08 -1.65
N TRP A 221 4.15 7.22 -1.73
CA TRP A 221 4.75 7.91 -0.59
C TRP A 221 3.76 8.30 0.53
N HIS A 222 2.46 8.40 0.21
CA HIS A 222 1.39 8.73 1.17
C HIS A 222 0.75 7.49 1.81
N LEU A 223 0.88 6.29 1.24
CA LEU A 223 0.16 5.09 1.71
C LEU A 223 0.37 4.81 3.20
N LEU A 224 1.63 4.65 3.61
CA LEU A 224 1.94 4.29 5.00
C LEU A 224 1.51 5.38 5.99
N ALA A 225 1.48 6.63 5.57
CA ALA A 225 1.04 7.73 6.43
C ALA A 225 -0.48 7.88 6.48
N GLU A 226 -1.21 7.49 5.44
CA GLU A 226 -2.67 7.32 5.57
C GLU A 226 -3.00 6.23 6.59
N VAL A 227 -2.24 5.12 6.58
CA VAL A 227 -2.33 4.07 7.59
C VAL A 227 -1.95 4.63 8.97
N GLY A 228 -0.79 5.28 9.10
CA GLY A 228 -0.32 5.89 10.33
C GLY A 228 -1.30 6.93 10.90
N HIS A 229 -1.99 7.67 10.04
CA HIS A 229 -3.05 8.60 10.44
C HIS A 229 -4.25 7.87 11.03
N LYS A 230 -4.73 6.81 10.38
CA LYS A 230 -5.83 5.97 10.89
C LYS A 230 -5.49 5.29 12.22
N LEU A 231 -4.20 4.98 12.44
CA LEU A 231 -3.68 4.44 13.69
C LEU A 231 -3.43 5.52 14.78
N GLY A 232 -3.46 6.80 14.43
CA GLY A 232 -3.24 7.92 15.35
C GLY A 232 -1.77 8.30 15.58
N HIS A 233 -0.84 7.81 14.76
CA HIS A 233 0.59 8.18 14.83
C HIS A 233 0.94 9.41 14.01
N VAL A 234 0.16 9.71 12.96
CA VAL A 234 0.45 10.79 12.01
C VAL A 234 -0.74 11.77 11.95
N PRO A 235 -0.52 13.09 11.96
CA PRO A 235 -1.59 14.04 11.69
C PRO A 235 -2.14 13.84 10.27
N LYS A 236 -3.41 14.19 10.05
CA LYS A 236 -3.97 14.09 8.69
C LYS A 236 -3.21 15.05 7.77
N TYR A 237 -2.82 14.57 6.60
CA TYR A 237 -2.21 15.42 5.59
C TYR A 237 -3.07 16.65 5.27
N GLY A 238 -2.46 17.84 5.40
CA GLY A 238 -3.12 19.13 5.15
C GLY A 238 -3.86 19.75 6.33
N ALA A 239 -3.77 19.17 7.54
CA ALA A 239 -4.25 19.76 8.79
C ALA A 239 -3.18 20.64 9.47
#